data_AF-A0A1B1YCE3-F1
#
_entry.id   AF-A0A1B1YCE3-F1
#
_cell.length_a   1.000
_cell.length_b   1.000
_cell.length_c   1.000
_cell.angle_alpha   90.00
_cell.angle_beta   90.00
_cell.angle_gamma   90.00
#
_symmetry.space_group_name_H-M   'P 1'
#
loop_
_entity.id
_entity.type
_entity.pdbx_description
1 polymer ?
#
loop_
_entity_poly.entity_id
_entity_poly.type
_entity_poly.pdbx_seq_one_letter_code
_entity_poly.pdbx_strand_id
1 'polypeptide(L)'
;MIEVDLKLVKKYFPNIYFDENEPFYPRRIGCTVFTRPGPSPSFRREIMFNTDEIKYVIEYAMYWDFDIQHLYELEHVWVYVAHNGQVADCEASFHGRYLKGLLKDRSNIEDETHVKLYSQPGKHAFSPIAQVFELLPDFETATFENAGNNGLLITSVLEGRYSTNDEINGIVSRYLKKFRFRPSMKYERYEFGDDVFTDWETLYEEIPKFIQLKLDEIRNG
;
A
#
# COMPACT_ATOMS: atom_id res chain seq x y z
N MET A 1 -17.28 9.63 -15.72
CA MET A 1 -16.63 8.87 -14.65
C MET A 1 -17.29 7.51 -14.62
N ILE A 2 -16.52 6.44 -14.81
CA ILE A 2 -17.05 5.08 -14.63
C ILE A 2 -16.95 4.81 -13.14
N GLU A 3 -18.09 4.66 -12.49
CA GLU A 3 -18.18 4.25 -11.09
C GLU A 3 -17.38 2.95 -10.92
N VAL A 4 -16.45 2.91 -9.96
CA VAL A 4 -15.66 1.71 -9.69
C VAL A 4 -16.62 0.60 -9.27
N ASP A 5 -16.59 -0.53 -9.98
CA ASP A 5 -17.35 -1.71 -9.60
C ASP A 5 -16.75 -2.31 -8.32
N LEU A 6 -17.32 -1.94 -7.16
CA LEU A 6 -16.88 -2.41 -5.85
C LEU A 6 -16.91 -3.94 -5.73
N LYS A 7 -17.82 -4.63 -6.42
CA LYS A 7 -17.84 -6.10 -6.40
C LYS A 7 -16.64 -6.68 -7.13
N LEU A 8 -16.27 -6.08 -8.25
CA LEU A 8 -15.12 -6.49 -9.03
C LEU A 8 -13.81 -6.31 -8.26
N VAL A 9 -13.57 -5.11 -7.73
CA VAL A 9 -12.32 -4.79 -7.02
C VAL A 9 -12.17 -5.63 -5.76
N LYS A 10 -13.25 -5.86 -5.00
CA LYS A 10 -13.20 -6.72 -3.82
C LYS A 10 -12.93 -8.19 -4.17
N LYS A 11 -13.47 -8.69 -5.28
CA LYS A 11 -13.26 -10.08 -5.71
C LYS A 11 -11.79 -10.41 -5.93
N TYR A 12 -10.99 -9.46 -6.41
CA TYR A 12 -9.57 -9.69 -6.75
C TYR A 12 -8.62 -8.92 -5.83
N PHE A 13 -9.12 -8.34 -4.74
CA PHE A 13 -8.25 -7.66 -3.78
C PHE A 13 -7.34 -8.69 -3.10
N PRO A 14 -6.02 -8.46 -3.01
CA PRO A 14 -5.10 -9.40 -2.36
C PRO A 14 -5.47 -9.63 -0.89
N ASN A 15 -5.22 -10.84 -0.39
CA ASN A 15 -5.22 -11.08 1.05
C ASN A 15 -3.88 -10.60 1.60
N ILE A 16 -3.91 -9.52 2.38
CA ILE A 16 -2.70 -8.90 2.93
C ILE A 16 -2.53 -9.34 4.37
N TYR A 17 -1.33 -9.82 4.67
CA TYR A 17 -0.92 -10.27 5.97
C TYR A 17 0.04 -9.27 6.58
N PHE A 18 -0.23 -8.84 7.81
CA PHE A 18 0.58 -7.89 8.56
C PHE A 18 1.23 -8.57 9.77
N ASP A 19 2.36 -8.03 10.22
CA ASP A 19 3.03 -8.50 11.43
C ASP A 19 2.11 -8.31 12.66
N GLU A 20 2.13 -9.25 13.60
CA GLU A 20 1.30 -9.19 14.82
C GLU A 20 1.57 -7.92 15.67
N ASN A 21 2.76 -7.32 15.51
CA ASN A 21 3.16 -6.09 16.20
C ASN A 21 2.97 -4.81 15.37
N GLU A 22 2.39 -4.89 14.15
CA GLU A 22 2.19 -3.73 13.29
C GLU A 22 1.27 -2.69 13.96
N PRO A 23 1.75 -1.46 14.18
CA PRO A 23 0.95 -0.41 14.82
C PRO A 23 -0.03 0.28 13.87
N PHE A 24 0.20 0.24 12.55
CA PHE A 24 -0.56 1.03 11.58
C PHE A 24 -1.08 0.20 10.41
N TYR A 25 -2.34 0.45 10.04
CA TYR A 25 -3.05 -0.28 9.00
C TYR A 25 -3.57 0.68 7.91
N PRO A 26 -3.84 0.18 6.69
CA PRO A 26 -4.34 1.02 5.61
C PRO A 26 -5.69 1.62 6.00
N ARG A 27 -5.84 2.92 5.74
CA ARG A 27 -7.08 3.65 6.03
C ARG A 27 -8.03 3.68 4.84
N ARG A 28 -7.50 3.73 3.62
CA ARG A 28 -8.30 3.92 2.39
C ARG A 28 -7.59 3.29 1.19
N ILE A 29 -8.36 2.80 0.22
CA ILE A 29 -7.86 2.10 -0.96
C ILE A 29 -8.51 2.68 -2.21
N GLY A 30 -7.71 3.38 -3.01
CA GLY A 30 -8.09 3.92 -4.30
C GLY A 30 -7.89 2.87 -5.39
N CYS A 31 -8.92 2.63 -6.20
CA CYS A 31 -8.90 1.60 -7.22
C CYS A 31 -8.93 2.20 -8.62
N THR A 32 -8.11 1.64 -9.51
CA THR A 32 -8.14 1.94 -10.96
C THR A 32 -8.25 0.63 -11.73
N VAL A 33 -9.19 0.54 -12.68
CA VAL A 33 -9.36 -0.65 -13.54
C VAL A 33 -8.92 -0.33 -14.96
N PHE A 34 -7.88 -1.01 -15.42
CA PHE A 34 -7.33 -0.88 -16.76
C PHE A 34 -7.92 -1.96 -17.67
N THR A 35 -8.63 -1.58 -18.72
CA THR A 35 -9.06 -2.50 -19.80
C THR A 35 -8.17 -2.43 -21.04
N ARG A 36 -7.18 -1.53 -21.00
CA ARG A 36 -6.12 -1.35 -22.01
C ARG A 36 -4.84 -0.90 -21.31
N PRO A 37 -3.67 -1.13 -21.91
CA PRO A 37 -2.42 -0.56 -21.41
C PRO A 37 -2.47 0.97 -21.27
N GLY A 38 -1.73 1.51 -20.32
CA GLY A 38 -1.61 2.96 -20.11
C GLY A 38 -0.92 3.33 -18.81
N PRO A 39 -0.75 4.63 -18.56
CA PRO A 39 -0.02 5.12 -17.40
C PRO A 39 -0.81 4.85 -16.12
N SER A 40 -0.10 4.43 -15.08
CA SER A 40 -0.67 4.41 -13.73
C SER A 40 -0.91 5.85 -13.26
N PRO A 41 -2.10 6.18 -12.72
CA PRO A 41 -2.39 7.50 -12.20
C PRO A 41 -1.79 7.75 -10.82
N SER A 42 -1.40 6.69 -10.09
CA SER A 42 -0.94 6.77 -8.70
C SER A 42 0.50 6.28 -8.50
N PHE A 43 1.13 5.70 -9.52
CA PHE A 43 2.50 5.23 -9.47
C PHE A 43 3.24 5.59 -10.75
N ARG A 44 4.53 5.94 -10.67
CA ARG A 44 5.31 6.35 -11.84
C ARG A 44 5.70 5.15 -12.72
N ARG A 45 4.75 4.60 -13.47
CA ARG A 45 4.93 3.48 -14.42
C ARG A 45 3.85 3.44 -15.49
N GLU A 46 4.13 2.68 -16.55
CA GLU A 46 3.13 2.21 -17.51
C GLU A 46 2.64 0.82 -17.10
N ILE A 47 1.33 0.59 -17.18
CA ILE A 47 0.69 -0.71 -17.00
C ILE A 47 0.56 -1.36 -18.38
N MET A 48 1.38 -2.38 -18.62
CA MET A 48 1.46 -3.07 -19.91
C MET A 48 0.94 -4.49 -19.81
N PHE A 49 0.08 -4.90 -20.73
CA PHE A 49 -0.45 -6.26 -20.85
C PHE A 49 -1.01 -6.55 -22.24
N ASN A 50 -1.07 -7.83 -22.61
CA ASN A 50 -1.74 -8.28 -23.84
C ASN A 50 -3.26 -8.34 -23.62
N THR A 51 -4.04 -7.53 -24.34
CA THR A 51 -5.51 -7.48 -24.20
C THR A 51 -6.22 -8.74 -24.69
N ASP A 52 -5.55 -9.59 -25.48
CA ASP A 52 -6.10 -10.88 -25.92
C ASP A 52 -6.07 -11.92 -24.78
N GLU A 53 -5.15 -11.76 -23.83
CA GLU A 53 -4.97 -12.68 -22.69
C GLU A 53 -5.60 -12.12 -21.40
N ILE A 54 -5.40 -10.83 -21.17
CA ILE A 54 -5.80 -10.12 -19.96
C ILE A 54 -7.03 -9.27 -20.24
N LYS A 55 -8.08 -9.51 -19.45
CA LYS A 55 -9.34 -8.77 -19.52
C LYS A 55 -9.25 -7.41 -18.86
N TYR A 56 -8.62 -7.37 -17.69
CA TYR A 56 -8.31 -6.14 -16.99
C TYR A 56 -7.14 -6.31 -16.02
N VAL A 57 -6.49 -5.19 -15.70
CA VAL A 57 -5.59 -5.06 -14.57
C VAL A 57 -6.25 -4.15 -13.55
N ILE A 58 -6.26 -4.55 -12.28
CA ILE A 58 -6.78 -3.74 -11.19
C ILE A 58 -5.60 -3.24 -10.38
N GLU A 59 -5.46 -1.93 -10.30
CA GLU A 59 -4.52 -1.25 -9.42
C GLU A 59 -5.22 -0.86 -8.13
N TYR A 60 -4.59 -1.18 -7.01
CA TYR A 60 -4.99 -0.79 -5.67
C TYR A 60 -3.92 0.12 -5.10
N ALA A 61 -4.20 1.42 -5.00
CA ALA A 61 -3.38 2.39 -4.29
C ALA A 61 -3.86 2.48 -2.84
N MET A 62 -3.08 1.96 -1.91
CA MET A 62 -3.42 1.82 -0.51
C MET A 62 -2.79 2.98 0.28
N TYR A 63 -3.59 3.73 1.01
CA TYR A 63 -3.15 4.86 1.82
C TYR A 63 -3.04 4.47 3.29
N TRP A 64 -1.91 4.85 3.91
CA TRP A 64 -1.72 4.82 5.35
C TRP A 64 -1.55 6.24 5.87
N ASP A 65 -2.09 6.49 7.07
CA ASP A 65 -1.71 7.69 7.81
C ASP A 65 -0.20 7.66 8.12
N PHE A 66 0.39 6.48 8.37
CA PHE A 66 1.80 6.35 8.78
C PHE A 66 2.50 5.13 8.18
N ASP A 67 3.74 5.37 7.77
CA ASP A 67 4.88 4.47 7.92
C ASP A 67 5.50 4.75 9.30
N ILE A 68 6.19 3.79 9.92
CA ILE A 68 6.85 3.98 11.22
C ILE A 68 7.90 5.10 11.22
N GLN A 69 8.44 5.47 10.06
CA GLN A 69 9.43 6.52 9.85
C GLN A 69 8.82 7.88 9.46
N HIS A 70 7.63 7.91 8.84
CA HIS A 70 7.00 9.15 8.40
C HIS A 70 5.46 9.14 8.41
N LEU A 71 4.90 10.34 8.54
CA LEU A 71 3.51 10.60 8.22
C LEU A 71 3.32 10.48 6.70
N TYR A 72 2.23 9.81 6.33
CA TYR A 72 1.78 9.46 4.99
C TYR A 72 2.62 8.40 4.28
N GLU A 73 1.96 7.37 3.78
CA GLU A 73 2.50 6.39 2.83
C GLU A 73 1.42 5.97 1.80
N LEU A 74 1.85 5.60 0.60
CA LEU A 74 1.04 5.10 -0.49
C LEU A 74 1.71 3.89 -1.20
N GLU A 75 1.25 2.69 -0.87
CA GLU A 75 1.70 1.45 -1.51
C GLU A 75 0.68 0.91 -2.52
N HIS A 76 1.11 -0.02 -3.37
CA HIS A 76 0.38 -0.45 -4.55
C HIS A 76 0.41 -1.96 -4.75
N VAL A 77 -0.73 -2.50 -5.22
CA VAL A 77 -0.81 -3.85 -5.78
C VAL A 77 -1.51 -3.79 -7.13
N TRP A 78 -1.00 -4.53 -8.10
CA TRP A 78 -1.59 -4.70 -9.43
C TRP A 78 -1.96 -6.16 -9.66
N VAL A 79 -3.24 -6.44 -9.89
CA VAL A 79 -3.75 -7.80 -10.15
C VAL A 79 -4.20 -7.89 -11.60
N TYR A 80 -3.59 -8.81 -12.36
CA TYR A 80 -3.88 -9.04 -13.77
C TYR A 80 -4.87 -10.19 -13.88
N VAL A 81 -6.01 -9.97 -14.51
CA VAL A 81 -7.11 -10.94 -14.58
C VAL A 81 -7.37 -11.33 -16.02
N ALA A 82 -7.31 -12.63 -16.28
CA ALA A 82 -7.57 -13.19 -17.61
C ALA A 82 -9.06 -13.16 -17.97
N HIS A 83 -9.38 -13.36 -19.25
CA HIS A 83 -10.77 -13.41 -19.75
C HIS A 83 -11.62 -14.50 -19.10
N ASN A 84 -11.00 -15.59 -18.65
CA ASN A 84 -11.67 -16.67 -17.92
C ASN A 84 -11.90 -16.37 -16.43
N GLY A 85 -11.51 -15.18 -15.95
CA GLY A 85 -11.68 -14.75 -14.56
C GLY A 85 -10.60 -15.24 -13.59
N GLN A 86 -9.57 -15.94 -14.06
CA GLN A 86 -8.44 -16.34 -13.22
C GLN A 86 -7.45 -15.18 -13.04
N VAL A 87 -6.79 -15.13 -11.88
CA VAL A 87 -5.60 -14.29 -11.70
C VAL A 87 -4.49 -14.84 -12.60
N ALA A 88 -4.10 -14.05 -13.58
CA ALA A 88 -3.03 -14.37 -14.51
C ALA A 88 -1.67 -14.00 -13.91
N ASP A 89 -1.63 -12.87 -13.20
CA ASP A 89 -0.41 -12.31 -12.63
C ASP A 89 -0.71 -11.33 -11.50
N CYS A 90 0.31 -11.03 -10.69
CA CYS A 90 0.26 -10.00 -9.66
C CYS A 90 1.61 -9.33 -9.51
N GLU A 91 1.59 -8.02 -9.28
CA GLU A 91 2.76 -7.22 -8.94
C GLU A 91 2.44 -6.38 -7.71
N ALA A 92 3.45 -6.04 -6.92
CA ALA A 92 3.26 -5.26 -5.73
C ALA A 92 4.46 -4.32 -5.50
N SER A 93 4.21 -3.14 -4.95
CA SER A 93 5.24 -2.13 -4.71
C SER A 93 6.23 -2.58 -3.63
N PHE A 94 7.46 -2.08 -3.78
CA PHE A 94 8.56 -2.38 -2.89
C PHE A 94 9.59 -1.23 -2.95
N HIS A 95 9.53 -0.30 -2.00
CA HIS A 95 10.47 0.83 -1.86
C HIS A 95 10.68 1.64 -3.15
N GLY A 96 9.59 2.15 -3.73
CA GLY A 96 9.63 2.92 -4.98
C GLY A 96 9.98 2.10 -6.23
N ARG A 97 9.98 0.77 -6.12
CA ARG A 97 9.98 -0.20 -7.21
C ARG A 97 8.75 -1.10 -7.06
N TYR A 98 8.70 -2.18 -7.82
CA TYR A 98 7.72 -3.23 -7.69
C TYR A 98 8.35 -4.59 -8.00
N LEU A 99 7.78 -5.64 -7.42
CA LEU A 99 8.18 -7.04 -7.59
C LEU A 99 6.99 -7.87 -8.05
N LYS A 100 7.26 -9.12 -8.45
CA LYS A 100 6.20 -10.11 -8.65
C LYS A 100 5.56 -10.43 -7.30
N GLY A 101 4.25 -10.26 -7.24
CA GLY A 101 3.39 -10.65 -6.12
C GLY A 101 2.82 -12.06 -6.28
N LEU A 102 2.88 -12.66 -7.48
CA LEU A 102 2.42 -14.03 -7.72
C LEU A 102 3.60 -15.00 -7.80
N LEU A 103 3.56 -16.08 -7.02
CA LEU A 103 4.53 -17.16 -7.11
C LEU A 103 4.36 -17.93 -8.43
N LYS A 104 5.46 -18.45 -8.97
CA LYS A 104 5.46 -19.18 -10.25
C LYS A 104 4.54 -20.40 -10.24
N ASP A 105 4.46 -21.09 -9.11
CA ASP A 105 3.58 -22.24 -8.90
C ASP A 105 2.14 -21.85 -8.51
N ARG A 106 1.88 -20.53 -8.36
CA ARG A 106 0.60 -19.95 -7.97
C ARG A 106 0.09 -20.43 -6.61
N SER A 107 0.98 -20.96 -5.77
CA SER A 107 0.64 -21.50 -4.45
C SER A 107 0.13 -20.45 -3.46
N ASN A 108 0.38 -19.17 -3.74
CA ASN A 108 -0.08 -18.04 -2.94
C ASN A 108 -1.38 -17.41 -3.46
N ILE A 109 -2.22 -18.15 -4.20
CA ILE A 109 -3.60 -17.73 -4.47
C ILE A 109 -4.51 -18.40 -3.43
N GLU A 110 -5.21 -17.59 -2.65
CA GLU A 110 -6.22 -17.98 -1.68
C GLU A 110 -7.62 -17.73 -2.28
N ASP A 111 -8.59 -18.58 -1.93
CA ASP A 111 -9.99 -18.44 -2.33
C ASP A 111 -10.19 -18.16 -3.85
N GLU A 112 -9.38 -18.81 -4.68
CA GLU A 112 -9.33 -18.73 -6.16
C GLU A 112 -8.88 -17.39 -6.77
N THR A 113 -9.11 -16.26 -6.10
CA THR A 113 -8.93 -14.92 -6.68
C THR A 113 -8.07 -13.96 -5.86
N HIS A 114 -7.69 -14.33 -4.64
CA HIS A 114 -7.00 -13.46 -3.71
C HIS A 114 -5.52 -13.82 -3.64
N VAL A 115 -4.66 -12.97 -4.18
CA VAL A 115 -3.21 -13.18 -4.06
C VAL A 115 -2.78 -12.88 -2.62
N LYS A 116 -2.18 -13.85 -1.95
CA LYS A 116 -1.59 -13.69 -0.64
C LYS A 116 -0.30 -12.89 -0.74
N LEU A 117 -0.26 -11.78 -0.02
CA LEU A 117 0.91 -10.92 0.13
C LEU A 117 1.17 -10.64 1.60
N TYR A 118 2.43 -10.48 1.95
CA TYR A 118 2.88 -10.00 3.25
C TYR A 118 3.27 -8.53 3.12
N SER A 119 2.91 -7.71 4.12
CA SER A 119 3.37 -6.33 4.25
C SER A 119 4.66 -6.29 5.08
N GLN A 120 5.62 -5.48 4.65
CA GLN A 120 6.82 -5.23 5.43
C GLN A 120 6.43 -4.53 6.74
N PRO A 121 6.87 -5.04 7.90
CA PRO A 121 6.59 -4.42 9.18
C PRO A 121 7.11 -2.98 9.22
N GLY A 122 6.20 -2.04 9.50
CA GLY A 122 6.43 -0.61 9.74
C GLY A 122 6.88 0.21 8.54
N LYS A 123 7.52 -0.37 7.52
CA LYS A 123 8.00 0.33 6.32
C LYS A 123 7.12 0.18 5.07
N HIS A 124 6.19 -0.76 5.15
CA HIS A 124 5.16 -1.07 4.16
C HIS A 124 5.69 -1.20 2.72
N ALA A 125 6.17 -2.39 2.40
CA ALA A 125 6.39 -2.89 1.05
C ALA A 125 5.70 -4.27 0.95
N PHE A 126 5.46 -4.79 -0.25
CA PHE A 126 4.74 -6.05 -0.40
C PHE A 126 5.59 -7.17 -1.01
N SER A 127 5.45 -8.38 -0.46
CA SER A 127 6.13 -9.57 -0.96
C SER A 127 5.24 -10.81 -0.85
N PRO A 128 5.30 -11.76 -1.81
CA PRO A 128 4.66 -13.07 -1.64
C PRO A 128 5.36 -13.97 -0.61
N ILE A 129 6.55 -13.56 -0.14
CA ILE A 129 7.41 -14.32 0.79
C ILE A 129 7.89 -13.38 1.90
N ALA A 130 7.43 -13.60 3.13
CA ALA A 130 7.77 -12.75 4.28
C ALA A 130 9.28 -12.68 4.58
N GLN A 131 10.01 -13.79 4.39
CA GLN A 131 11.45 -13.87 4.65
C GLN A 131 12.29 -12.93 3.79
N VAL A 132 11.73 -12.39 2.70
CA VAL A 132 12.40 -11.36 1.89
C VAL A 132 12.69 -10.11 2.72
N PHE A 133 11.83 -9.77 3.69
CA PHE A 133 12.01 -8.59 4.51
C PHE A 133 13.22 -8.69 5.45
N GLU A 134 13.56 -9.90 5.90
CA GLU A 134 14.75 -10.16 6.74
C GLU A 134 16.07 -9.91 5.99
N LEU A 135 16.02 -9.83 4.66
CA LEU A 135 17.18 -9.54 3.82
C LEU A 135 17.43 -8.02 3.68
N LEU A 136 16.55 -7.18 4.21
CA LEU A 136 16.72 -5.73 4.17
C LEU A 136 17.73 -5.28 5.23
N PRO A 137 18.77 -4.50 4.86
CA PRO A 137 19.85 -4.13 5.78
C PRO A 137 19.37 -3.42 7.05
N ASP A 138 18.26 -2.69 6.97
CA ASP A 138 17.71 -1.90 8.06
C ASP A 138 16.48 -2.54 8.72
N PHE A 139 16.14 -3.80 8.40
CA PHE A 139 14.91 -4.47 8.83
C PHE A 139 14.55 -4.24 10.31
N GLU A 140 15.48 -4.55 11.24
CA GLU A 140 15.25 -4.32 12.67
C GLU A 140 15.32 -2.84 13.04
N THR A 141 16.27 -2.10 12.47
CA THR A 141 16.52 -0.71 12.86
C THR A 141 15.46 0.27 12.39
N ALA A 142 14.77 -0.06 11.30
CA ALA A 142 13.78 0.79 10.66
C ALA A 142 12.59 1.07 11.59
N THR A 143 12.12 0.04 12.29
CA THR A 143 10.92 0.03 13.13
C THR A 143 11.19 0.43 14.58
N PHE A 144 12.47 0.40 15.01
CA PHE A 144 12.85 0.72 16.39
C PHE A 144 13.73 1.98 16.49
N GLU A 145 15.01 1.90 16.13
CA GLU A 145 15.98 3.01 16.26
C GLU A 145 15.62 4.20 15.36
N ASN A 146 15.12 3.92 14.15
CA ASN A 146 14.85 4.92 13.11
C ASN A 146 13.39 5.35 13.03
N ALA A 147 12.56 4.97 14.01
CA ALA A 147 11.16 5.38 14.06
C ALA A 147 11.05 6.93 14.08
N GLY A 148 10.19 7.46 13.20
CA GLY A 148 9.96 8.88 13.02
C GLY A 148 11.13 9.67 12.41
N ASN A 149 12.08 9.05 11.70
CA ASN A 149 13.24 9.77 11.16
C ASN A 149 12.92 10.71 9.98
N ASN A 150 11.78 10.53 9.29
CA ASN A 150 11.52 11.18 8.00
C ASN A 150 10.42 12.24 8.05
N GLY A 151 9.79 12.49 9.21
CA GLY A 151 8.81 13.57 9.37
C GLY A 151 7.57 13.37 8.49
N LEU A 152 7.13 14.39 7.76
CA LEU A 152 6.06 14.26 6.75
C LEU A 152 6.68 14.01 5.37
N LEU A 153 6.36 12.87 4.76
CA LEU A 153 6.82 12.52 3.41
C LEU A 153 6.05 13.34 2.36
N ILE A 154 6.74 13.75 1.29
CA ILE A 154 6.12 14.28 0.07
C ILE A 154 6.44 13.31 -1.07
N THR A 155 5.44 12.64 -1.62
CA THR A 155 5.62 11.76 -2.78
C THR A 155 5.45 12.55 -4.08
N SER A 156 6.05 12.06 -5.17
CA SER A 156 5.97 12.71 -6.49
C SER A 156 4.53 12.85 -7.01
N VAL A 157 3.64 11.96 -6.58
CA VAL A 157 2.23 11.95 -6.99
C VAL A 157 1.44 13.10 -6.35
N LEU A 158 1.89 13.58 -5.18
CA LEU A 158 1.24 14.66 -4.45
C LEU A 158 2.11 15.91 -4.34
N GLU A 159 3.13 16.02 -5.19
CA GLU A 159 4.02 17.17 -5.22
C GLU A 159 3.21 18.46 -5.42
N GLY A 160 3.43 19.45 -4.55
CA GLY A 160 2.71 20.72 -4.57
C GLY A 160 1.29 20.70 -3.95
N ARG A 161 0.78 19.55 -3.49
CA ARG A 161 -0.55 19.49 -2.83
C ARG A 161 -0.52 19.79 -1.33
N TYR A 162 0.63 19.61 -0.70
CA TYR A 162 0.90 20.00 0.68
C TYR A 162 2.40 20.25 0.83
N SER A 163 2.80 20.77 1.99
CA SER A 163 4.19 21.07 2.30
C SER A 163 4.56 20.60 3.70
N THR A 164 5.85 20.46 3.93
CA THR A 164 6.41 20.19 5.26
C THR A 164 7.42 21.26 5.63
N ASN A 165 7.77 21.33 6.92
CA ASN A 165 8.82 22.18 7.48
C ASN A 165 9.41 21.49 8.73
N ASP A 166 10.45 22.09 9.32
CA ASP A 166 11.15 21.52 10.47
C ASP A 166 10.25 21.31 11.70
N GLU A 167 9.24 22.18 11.88
CA GLU A 167 8.28 22.06 12.96
C GLU A 167 7.39 20.81 12.78
N ILE A 168 6.80 20.66 11.58
CA ILE A 168 5.98 19.51 11.19
C ILE A 168 6.79 18.22 11.32
N ASN A 169 8.00 18.20 10.76
CA ASN A 169 8.89 17.05 10.84
C ASN A 169 9.23 16.70 12.30
N GLY A 170 9.47 17.71 13.13
CA GLY A 170 9.77 17.53 14.54
C GLY A 170 8.60 16.94 15.36
N ILE A 171 7.36 17.42 15.14
CA ILE A 171 6.19 16.88 15.85
C ILE A 171 5.87 15.44 15.41
N VAL A 172 5.94 15.15 14.11
CA VAL A 172 5.70 13.81 13.57
C VAL A 172 6.76 12.83 14.08
N SER A 173 8.03 13.24 14.07
CA SER A 173 9.13 12.41 14.59
C SER A 173 8.90 12.00 16.04
N ARG A 174 8.53 12.95 16.91
CA ARG A 174 8.25 12.66 18.32
C ARG A 174 7.03 11.77 18.52
N TYR A 175 6.01 11.93 17.68
CA TYR A 175 4.81 11.11 17.73
C TYR A 175 5.12 9.65 17.39
N LEU A 176 5.76 9.40 16.23
CA LEU A 176 6.05 8.05 15.74
C LEU A 176 7.01 7.27 16.64
N LYS A 177 7.95 7.93 17.32
CA LYS A 177 8.83 7.28 18.32
C LYS A 177 8.08 6.59 19.46
N LYS A 178 6.84 6.98 19.75
CA LYS A 178 5.99 6.32 20.76
C LYS A 178 5.48 4.95 20.29
N PHE A 179 5.47 4.70 18.98
CA PHE A 179 4.95 3.49 18.34
C PHE A 179 6.05 2.54 17.87
N ARG A 180 7.32 2.83 18.20
CA ARG A 180 8.45 1.97 17.86
C ARG A 180 8.21 0.55 18.37
N PHE A 181 8.56 -0.44 17.56
CA PHE A 181 8.30 -1.84 17.88
C PHE A 181 9.41 -2.74 17.33
N ARG A 182 9.39 -4.02 17.71
CA ARG A 182 10.23 -5.05 17.10
C ARG A 182 9.33 -5.99 16.31
N PRO A 183 9.59 -6.22 15.01
CA PRO A 183 8.80 -7.16 14.22
C PRO A 183 8.81 -8.55 14.84
N SER A 184 7.66 -9.22 14.84
CA SER A 184 7.52 -10.59 15.34
C SER A 184 7.85 -11.65 14.27
N MET A 185 7.73 -11.28 12.99
CA MET A 185 7.72 -12.17 11.83
C MET A 185 6.57 -13.20 11.86
N LYS A 186 5.56 -12.97 12.69
CA LYS A 186 4.29 -13.69 12.66
C LYS A 186 3.25 -12.83 12.00
N TYR A 187 2.55 -13.44 11.06
CA TYR A 187 1.72 -12.71 10.12
C TYR A 187 0.27 -13.16 10.21
N GLU A 188 -0.62 -12.19 10.35
CA GLU A 188 -2.06 -12.42 10.41
C GLU A 188 -2.76 -11.71 9.24
N ARG A 189 -3.76 -12.37 8.68
CA ARG A 189 -4.60 -11.79 7.62
C ARG A 189 -5.38 -10.62 8.21
N TYR A 190 -5.31 -9.47 7.56
CA TYR A 190 -6.10 -8.31 7.93
C TYR A 190 -7.42 -8.27 7.15
N GLU A 191 -8.52 -8.14 7.87
CA GLU A 191 -9.86 -8.03 7.29
C GLU A 191 -10.20 -6.57 7.02
N PHE A 192 -10.33 -6.23 5.74
CA PHE A 192 -10.67 -4.88 5.30
C PHE A 192 -12.18 -4.66 5.32
N GLY A 193 -12.61 -3.53 5.89
CA GLY A 193 -13.99 -3.08 5.80
C GLY A 193 -14.39 -2.70 4.38
N ASP A 194 -15.67 -2.87 4.04
CA ASP A 194 -16.19 -2.51 2.71
C ASP A 194 -16.05 -1.01 2.40
N ASP A 195 -16.06 -0.18 3.45
CA ASP A 195 -16.01 1.27 3.41
C ASP A 195 -14.60 1.82 3.18
N VAL A 196 -13.55 0.99 3.09
CA VAL A 196 -12.19 1.47 2.79
C VAL A 196 -11.94 1.65 1.28
N PHE A 197 -12.75 1.01 0.43
CA PHE A 197 -12.57 1.04 -1.02
C PHE A 197 -13.24 2.26 -1.66
N THR A 198 -12.55 2.86 -2.62
CA THR A 198 -13.03 3.99 -3.43
C THR A 198 -12.30 4.01 -4.78
N ASP A 199 -12.71 4.87 -5.70
CA ASP A 199 -11.91 5.17 -6.89
C ASP A 199 -10.67 6.01 -6.56
N TRP A 200 -9.64 5.92 -7.40
CA TRP A 200 -8.40 6.68 -7.21
C TRP A 200 -8.62 8.20 -7.18
N GLU A 201 -9.50 8.74 -8.01
CA GLU A 201 -9.73 10.20 -8.11
C GLU A 201 -10.26 10.74 -6.78
N THR A 202 -11.18 10.02 -6.15
CA THR A 202 -11.68 10.32 -4.80
C THR A 202 -10.57 10.24 -3.76
N LEU A 203 -9.80 9.13 -3.69
CA LEU A 203 -8.71 9.01 -2.72
C LEU A 203 -7.68 10.13 -2.91
N TYR A 204 -7.30 10.43 -4.14
CA TYR A 204 -6.35 11.47 -4.49
C TYR A 204 -6.76 12.84 -3.90
N GLU A 205 -8.05 13.17 -3.91
CA GLU A 205 -8.61 14.39 -3.29
C GLU A 205 -8.76 14.31 -1.75
N GLU A 206 -8.82 13.10 -1.18
CA GLU A 206 -8.90 12.87 0.26
C GLU A 206 -7.53 12.94 0.95
N ILE A 207 -6.45 12.50 0.29
CA ILE A 207 -5.12 12.36 0.94
C ILE A 207 -4.66 13.64 1.64
N PRO A 208 -4.66 14.84 1.02
CA PRO A 208 -4.22 16.05 1.71
C PRO A 208 -5.05 16.38 2.96
N LYS A 209 -6.34 16.03 2.95
CA LYS A 209 -7.25 16.22 4.09
C LYS A 209 -6.93 15.25 5.21
N PHE A 210 -6.64 13.98 4.89
CA PHE A 210 -6.23 12.99 5.89
C PHE A 210 -4.91 13.38 6.57
N ILE A 211 -3.93 13.85 5.79
CA ILE A 211 -2.67 14.37 6.32
C ILE A 211 -2.93 15.53 7.28
N GLN A 212 -3.73 16.53 6.88
CA GLN A 212 -4.04 17.67 7.72
C GLN A 212 -4.76 17.27 9.01
N LEU A 213 -5.78 16.42 8.92
CA LEU A 213 -6.49 15.89 10.08
C LEU A 213 -5.54 15.17 11.05
N LYS A 214 -4.61 14.38 10.53
CA LYS A 214 -3.65 13.66 11.36
C LYS A 214 -2.64 14.60 12.01
N LEU A 215 -2.17 15.63 11.30
CA LEU A 215 -1.32 16.66 11.90
C LEU A 215 -2.01 17.39 13.05
N ASP A 216 -3.30 17.72 12.90
CA ASP A 216 -4.07 18.38 13.95
C ASP A 216 -4.29 17.47 15.16
N GLU A 217 -4.48 16.16 14.95
CA GLU A 217 -4.50 15.16 16.03
C GLU A 217 -3.17 15.11 16.78
N ILE A 218 -2.04 15.03 16.06
CA ILE A 218 -0.69 14.99 16.66
C ILE A 218 -0.39 16.26 17.48
N ARG A 219 -0.86 17.42 17.04
CA ARG A 219 -0.63 18.70 17.74
C ARG A 219 -1.42 18.82 19.05
N ASN A 220 -2.58 18.18 19.12
CA ASN A 220 -3.52 18.31 20.23
C ASN A 220 -3.41 17.19 21.28
N GLY A 221 -2.61 16.14 21.02
CA GLY A 221 -2.40 14.99 21.92
C GLY A 221 -1.01 14.91 22.54
#